data_AF-A0A964R2B2-F1
#
_entry.id   AF-A0A964R2B2-F1
#
_cell.length_a   1.000
_cell.length_b   1.000
_cell.length_c   1.000
_cell.angle_alpha   90.00
_cell.angle_beta   90.00
_cell.angle_gamma   90.00
#
_symmetry.space_group_name_H-M   'P 1'
#
loop_
_entity.id
_entity.type
_entity.pdbx_description
1 polymer ?
#
loop_
_entity_poly.entity_id
_entity_poly.type
_entity_poly.pdbx_seq_one_letter_code
_entity_poly.pdbx_strand_id
1 'polypeptide(L)' 'MQKQLLTLGHSPDPDDAFMFYGLAKGLIPCPGFAFEHILQDIQTLNERAT' A
#
# COMPACT_ATOMS: atom_id res chain seq x y z
N MET A 1 10.47 -13.60 14.48
CA MET A 1 10.76 -12.18 14.16
C MET A 1 9.44 -11.45 14.08
N GLN A 2 9.28 -10.33 14.77
CA GLN A 2 8.13 -9.45 14.57
C GLN A 2 8.21 -8.83 13.17
N LYS A 3 7.09 -8.79 12.46
CA LYS A 3 6.98 -8.04 11.21
C LYS A 3 6.65 -6.59 11.54
N GLN A 4 7.32 -5.64 10.91
CA GLN A 4 6.95 -4.24 10.96
C GLN A 4 5.75 -4.02 10.03
N LEU A 5 4.63 -3.55 10.60
CA LEU A 5 3.47 -3.16 9.83
C LEU A 5 3.68 -1.75 9.27
N LEU A 6 3.50 -1.59 7.96
CA LEU A 6 3.56 -0.32 7.25
C LEU A 6 2.20 -0.03 6.62
N THR A 7 1.77 1.22 6.65
CA THR A 7 0.57 1.67 5.95
C THR A 7 0.95 2.18 4.56
N LEU A 8 0.29 1.68 3.53
CA LEU A 8 0.47 2.08 2.13
C LEU A 8 -0.79 2.78 1.63
N GLY A 9 -0.70 4.10 1.42
CA GLY A 9 -1.75 4.88 0.77
C GLY A 9 -1.61 4.83 -0.75
N HIS A 10 -2.67 4.47 -1.47
CA HIS A 10 -2.73 4.56 -2.92
C HIS A 10 -4.14 4.90 -3.39
N SER A 11 -4.25 5.44 -4.60
CA SER A 11 -5.55 5.79 -5.15
C SER A 11 -6.35 4.54 -5.53
N PRO A 12 -7.69 4.66 -5.65
CA PRO A 12 -8.52 3.60 -6.19
C PRO A 12 -8.50 3.56 -7.73
N ASP A 13 -7.45 4.10 -8.37
CA ASP A 13 -7.32 4.08 -9.83
C ASP A 13 -6.81 2.71 -10.33
N PRO A 14 -7.18 2.29 -11.55
CA PRO A 14 -6.84 0.95 -12.06
C PRO A 14 -5.34 0.66 -12.16
N ASP A 15 -4.54 1.67 -12.45
CA ASP A 15 -3.08 1.59 -12.50
C ASP A 15 -2.48 1.34 -11.11
N ASP A 16 -2.96 2.03 -10.07
CA ASP A 16 -2.59 1.76 -8.68
C ASP A 16 -3.01 0.35 -8.24
N ALA A 17 -4.23 -0.06 -8.55
CA ALA A 17 -4.70 -1.41 -8.26
C ALA A 17 -3.80 -2.48 -8.92
N PHE A 18 -3.35 -2.24 -10.14
CA PHE A 18 -2.43 -3.12 -10.85
C PHE A 18 -1.04 -3.14 -10.20
N MET A 19 -0.48 -1.96 -9.88
CA MET A 19 0.85 -1.83 -9.26
C MET A 19 0.93 -2.54 -7.90
N PHE A 20 -0.10 -2.37 -7.04
CA PHE A 20 -0.09 -2.92 -5.68
C PHE A 20 -0.64 -4.34 -5.56
N TYR A 21 -1.18 -4.93 -6.64
CA TYR A 21 -1.80 -6.25 -6.62
C TYR A 21 -0.92 -7.34 -5.99
N GLY A 22 0.37 -7.36 -6.35
CA GLY A 22 1.32 -8.35 -5.85
C GLY A 22 1.53 -8.27 -4.33
N LEU A 23 1.54 -7.06 -3.77
CA LEU A 23 1.65 -6.85 -2.33
C LEU A 23 0.34 -7.19 -1.63
N ALA A 24 -0.80 -6.71 -2.14
CA ALA A 24 -2.12 -6.95 -1.56
C ALA A 24 -2.52 -8.43 -1.56
N LYS A 25 -2.04 -9.21 -2.53
CA LYS A 25 -2.27 -10.68 -2.62
C LYS A 25 -1.16 -11.51 -1.97
N GLY A 26 -0.13 -10.89 -1.40
CA GLY A 26 0.99 -11.61 -0.78
C GLY A 26 1.81 -12.45 -1.76
N LEU A 27 1.82 -12.06 -3.05
CA LEU A 27 2.54 -12.75 -4.12
C LEU A 27 4.03 -12.35 -4.16
N ILE A 28 4.39 -11.25 -3.50
CA ILE A 28 5.76 -10.76 -3.39
C ILE A 28 6.28 -11.09 -1.98
N PRO A 29 7.40 -11.83 -1.84
CA PRO A 29 8.02 -12.07 -0.54
C PRO A 29 8.51 -10.76 0.09
N CYS A 30 7.99 -10.43 1.28
CA CYS A 30 8.39 -9.25 2.05
C CYS A 30 8.83 -9.64 3.46
N PRO A 31 10.06 -10.20 3.61
CA PRO A 31 10.56 -10.63 4.90
C PRO A 31 10.71 -9.43 5.86
N GLY A 32 10.18 -9.57 7.07
CA GLY A 32 10.22 -8.51 8.09
C GLY A 32 9.15 -7.42 7.95
N PHE A 33 8.34 -7.44 6.89
CA PHE A 33 7.32 -6.42 6.65
C PHE A 33 5.92 -7.01 6.48
N ALA A 34 4.92 -6.21 6.84
CA ALA A 34 3.51 -6.41 6.53
C ALA A 34 2.92 -5.07 6.07
N PHE A 35 1.86 -5.12 5.26
CA PHE A 35 1.28 -3.92 4.68
C PHE A 35 -0.22 -3.84 4.97
N GLU A 36 -0.66 -2.67 5.41
CA GLU A 36 -2.06 -2.25 5.46
C GLU A 36 -2.31 -1.26 4.34
N HIS A 37 -3.25 -1.57 3.45
CA HIS A 37 -3.56 -0.74 2.28
C HIS A 37 -4.70 0.22 2.59
N ILE A 38 -4.49 1.51 2.33
CA ILE A 38 -5.50 2.56 2.48
C ILE A 38 -5.79 3.16 1.10
N LEU A 39 -7.04 3.05 0.67
CA LEU A 39 -7.55 3.64 -0.56
C LEU A 39 -8.08 5.04 -0.29
N GLN A 40 -7.49 6.06 -0.94
CA GLN A 40 -7.96 7.45 -0.88
C GLN A 40 -7.63 8.19 -2.17
N ASP A 41 -8.35 9.27 -2.46
CA ASP A 41 -8.02 10.11 -3.61
C ASP A 41 -6.62 10.73 -3.49
N ILE A 42 -6.01 11.01 -4.64
CA ILE A 42 -4.62 11.47 -4.71
C ILE A 42 -4.40 12.81 -3.98
N GLN A 43 -5.41 13.69 -3.94
CA GLN A 43 -5.29 14.98 -3.25
C GLN A 43 -5.21 14.77 -1.74
N THR A 44 -6.10 13.95 -1.16
CA THR A 44 -6.03 13.59 0.26
C THR A 44 -4.71 12.91 0.62
N LEU A 45 -4.18 12.04 -0.26
CA LEU A 45 -2.88 11.40 -0.04
C LEU A 45 -1.72 12.41 -0.07
N ASN A 46 -1.73 13.38 -0.99
CA ASN A 46 -0.73 14.44 -1.07
C ASN A 46 -0.73 15.31 0.20
N GLU A 47 -1.91 15.66 0.71
CA GLU A 47 -2.04 16.45 1.94
C GLU A 47 -1.49 15.71 3.17
N ARG A 48 -1.61 14.38 3.22
CA ARG A 48 -1.05 13.53 4.29
C ARG A 48 0.47 13.36 4.23
N ALA A 49 1.07 13.60 3.06
CA ALA A 49 2.50 13.44 2.84
C ALA A 49 3.32 14.70 3.17
N THR A 50 2.66 15.77 3.65
CA THR A 50 3.27 17.05 4.03
C THR A 50 3.69 17.04 5.50
#